data_AF-A0A918YNI4-F1
#
_entry.id   AF-A0A918YNI4-F1
#
_cell.length_a   1.000
_cell.length_b   1.000
_cell.length_c   1.000
_cell.angle_alpha   90.00
_cell.angle_beta   90.00
_cell.angle_gamma   90.00
#
_symmetry.space_group_name_H-M   'P 1'
#
loop_
_entity.id
_entity.type
_entity.pdbx_description
1 polymer ?
#
loop_
_entity_poly.entity_id
_entity_poly.type
_entity_poly.pdbx_seq_one_letter_code
_entity_poly.pdbx_strand_id
1 'polypeptide(L)'
;MTGLIERLVPDELRTLFRRVVPPAEVVRPRGGGRRRAGDFDRGDETLWNLSNGASRLCRRQVSIFEAEWELSSGIGPTENDECQIDPAIFKIFVNALLAQHRRTSHAIVLALSEGFTATVLVLAERAGIRLECLGCGTV
;
A
#
# COMPACT_ATOMS: atom_id res chain seq x y z
N MET A 1 5.24 2.97 -14.84
CA MET A 1 5.16 3.09 -13.37
C MET A 1 6.15 2.20 -12.63
N THR A 2 7.06 1.50 -13.34
CA THR A 2 8.07 0.59 -12.77
C THR A 2 9.16 1.30 -11.97
N GLY A 3 9.57 2.51 -12.34
CA GLY A 3 10.78 3.16 -11.80
C GLY A 3 10.78 3.60 -10.32
N LEU A 4 9.62 3.76 -9.67
CA LEU A 4 9.55 4.26 -8.29
C LEU A 4 9.64 3.12 -7.27
N ILE A 5 8.87 2.04 -7.51
CA ILE A 5 9.01 0.78 -6.76
C ILE A 5 10.41 0.17 -7.00
N GLU A 6 10.91 0.25 -8.23
CA GLU A 6 12.26 -0.20 -8.62
C GLU A 6 13.40 0.44 -7.85
N ARG A 7 13.24 1.70 -7.40
CA ARG A 7 14.30 2.45 -6.72
C ARG A 7 14.22 2.40 -5.20
N LEU A 8 13.06 2.08 -4.65
CA LEU A 8 12.79 2.18 -3.21
C LEU A 8 12.67 0.82 -2.54
N VAL A 9 12.46 -0.25 -3.30
CA VAL A 9 12.38 -1.62 -2.77
C VAL A 9 13.62 -2.38 -3.23
N PRO A 10 14.40 -2.99 -2.31
CA PRO A 10 15.53 -3.84 -2.68
C PRO A 10 15.13 -4.90 -3.73
N ASP A 11 16.04 -5.22 -4.65
CA ASP A 11 15.74 -6.12 -5.79
C ASP A 11 15.24 -7.51 -5.36
N GLU A 12 15.68 -8.00 -4.19
CA GLU A 12 15.23 -9.26 -3.61
C GLU A 12 13.74 -9.21 -3.21
N LEU A 13 13.32 -8.13 -2.56
CA LEU A 13 11.92 -7.92 -2.20
C LEU A 13 11.05 -7.63 -3.42
N ARG A 14 11.59 -6.93 -4.42
CA ARG A 14 10.93 -6.71 -5.70
C ARG A 14 10.68 -8.03 -6.45
N THR A 15 11.64 -8.96 -6.38
CA THR A 15 11.51 -10.31 -6.95
C THR A 15 10.45 -11.11 -6.20
N LEU A 16 10.45 -11.01 -4.87
CA LEU A 16 9.47 -11.67 -4.00
C LEU A 16 8.05 -11.12 -4.26
N PHE A 17 7.90 -9.80 -4.41
CA PHE A 17 6.63 -9.16 -4.75
C PHE A 17 6.10 -9.56 -6.12
N ARG A 18 6.92 -9.56 -7.18
CA ARG A 18 6.48 -10.02 -8.52
C ARG A 18 6.06 -11.48 -8.54
N ARG A 19 6.59 -12.30 -7.64
CA ARG A 19 6.26 -13.72 -7.51
C ARG A 19 5.01 -13.97 -6.66
N VAL A 20 4.78 -13.17 -5.61
CA VAL A 20 3.63 -13.32 -4.69
C VAL A 20 2.40 -12.56 -5.17
N VAL A 21 2.60 -11.50 -5.95
CA VAL A 21 1.55 -10.66 -6.52
C VAL A 21 1.55 -10.85 -8.04
N PRO A 22 0.87 -11.88 -8.57
CA PRO A 22 0.58 -11.90 -10.00
C PRO A 22 -0.16 -10.61 -10.39
N PRO A 23 -0.12 -10.19 -11.67
CA PRO A 23 -1.01 -9.14 -12.17
C PRO A 23 -2.45 -9.63 -12.02
N ALA A 24 -3.01 -9.43 -10.83
CA ALA A 24 -4.30 -9.91 -10.45
C ALA A 24 -5.31 -8.85 -10.87
N GLU A 25 -5.98 -9.09 -11.99
CA GLU A 25 -7.30 -8.51 -12.21
C GLU A 25 -8.23 -9.14 -11.17
N VAL A 26 -8.49 -8.43 -10.07
CA VAL A 26 -9.58 -8.79 -9.17
C VAL A 26 -10.88 -8.39 -9.87
N VAL A 27 -11.33 -9.22 -10.81
CA VAL A 27 -12.62 -9.01 -11.47
C VAL A 27 -13.72 -9.34 -10.48
N ARG A 28 -14.49 -8.33 -10.06
CA ARG A 28 -15.72 -8.56 -9.31
C ARG A 28 -16.65 -9.46 -10.14
N PRO A 29 -17.13 -10.61 -9.61
CA PRO A 29 -18.20 -11.34 -10.25
C PRO A 29 -19.40 -10.41 -10.37
N ARG A 30 -19.91 -10.16 -11.59
CA ARG A 30 -21.13 -9.39 -11.79
C ARG A 30 -22.30 -10.16 -11.17
N GLY A 31 -22.66 -9.81 -9.95
CA GLY A 31 -23.83 -10.35 -9.24
C GLY A 31 -23.53 -10.55 -7.77
N GLY A 32 -23.84 -9.53 -6.94
CA GLY A 32 -24.14 -9.60 -5.51
C GLY A 32 -23.27 -10.52 -4.62
N GLY A 33 -22.07 -10.88 -5.06
CA GLY A 33 -21.23 -11.88 -4.42
C GLY A 33 -20.74 -11.36 -3.09
N ARG A 34 -20.82 -12.20 -2.05
CA ARG A 34 -20.40 -11.87 -0.69
C ARG A 34 -18.97 -11.33 -0.73
N ARG A 35 -18.82 -10.07 -0.31
CA ARG A 35 -17.52 -9.39 -0.21
C ARG A 35 -16.56 -10.22 0.62
N ARG A 36 -15.28 -10.22 0.24
CA ARG A 36 -14.31 -11.12 0.84
C ARG A 36 -13.51 -10.37 1.89
N ALA A 37 -13.35 -11.01 3.04
CA ALA A 37 -12.45 -10.52 4.06
C ALA A 37 -11.05 -10.26 3.48
N GLY A 38 -10.46 -9.13 3.86
CA GLY A 38 -9.15 -8.66 3.40
C GLY A 38 -9.13 -7.89 2.08
N ASP A 39 -10.30 -7.45 1.58
CA ASP A 39 -10.41 -6.55 0.43
C ASP A 39 -10.02 -5.11 0.81
N PHE A 40 -9.18 -4.50 -0.03
CA PHE A 40 -8.90 -3.06 -0.06
C PHE A 40 -9.58 -2.47 -1.30
N ASP A 41 -10.53 -1.57 -1.06
CA ASP A 41 -11.44 -1.04 -2.07
C ASP A 41 -11.25 0.48 -2.24
N ARG A 42 -11.52 0.97 -3.45
CA ARG A 42 -11.69 2.40 -3.77
C ARG A 42 -13.10 2.58 -4.32
N GLY A 43 -14.05 2.91 -3.45
CA GLY A 43 -15.46 2.93 -3.81
C GLY A 43 -15.94 1.52 -4.18
N ASP A 44 -16.37 1.34 -5.43
CA ASP A 44 -16.84 0.04 -5.95
C ASP A 44 -15.76 -0.79 -6.65
N GLU A 45 -14.52 -0.33 -6.66
CA GLU A 45 -13.40 -1.02 -7.27
C GLU A 45 -12.55 -1.71 -6.20
N THR A 46 -12.34 -3.02 -6.33
CA THR A 46 -11.42 -3.74 -5.45
C THR A 46 -10.01 -3.65 -5.98
N LEU A 47 -9.15 -2.95 -5.24
CA LEU A 47 -7.74 -2.76 -5.59
C LEU A 47 -6.96 -4.05 -5.35
N TRP A 48 -7.18 -4.69 -4.19
CA TRP A 48 -6.48 -5.93 -3.85
C TRP A 48 -7.14 -6.67 -2.68
N ASN A 49 -7.34 -7.98 -2.81
CA ASN A 49 -7.50 -8.88 -1.68
C ASN A 49 -6.14 -9.38 -1.19
N LEU A 50 -5.72 -8.97 0.02
CA LEU A 50 -4.45 -9.41 0.64
C LEU A 50 -4.58 -10.74 1.41
N SER A 51 -5.74 -11.40 1.38
CA SER A 51 -6.15 -12.45 2.33
C SER A 51 -6.22 -11.95 3.79
N ASN A 52 -7.04 -12.62 4.62
CA ASN A 52 -7.38 -12.15 5.97
C ASN A 52 -6.18 -11.91 6.90
N GLY A 53 -5.16 -12.78 6.81
CA GLY A 53 -3.97 -12.68 7.65
C GLY A 53 -3.08 -11.49 7.28
N ALA A 54 -2.79 -11.35 5.99
CA ALA A 54 -1.94 -10.27 5.49
C ALA A 54 -2.65 -8.91 5.53
N SER A 55 -3.96 -8.85 5.30
CA SER A 55 -4.73 -7.60 5.48
C SER A 55 -4.68 -7.12 6.94
N ARG A 56 -4.83 -8.03 7.91
CA ARG A 56 -4.75 -7.72 9.33
C ARG A 56 -3.36 -7.23 9.74
N LEU A 57 -2.30 -7.88 9.26
CA LEU A 57 -0.92 -7.48 9.53
C LEU A 57 -0.62 -6.09 8.96
N CYS A 58 -0.98 -5.88 7.68
CA CYS A 58 -0.82 -4.59 7.01
C CYS A 58 -1.51 -3.47 7.79
N ARG A 59 -2.78 -3.67 8.20
CA ARG A 59 -3.52 -2.68 8.99
C ARG A 59 -2.92 -2.40 10.37
N ARG A 60 -2.36 -3.41 11.04
CA ARG A 60 -1.65 -3.19 12.31
C ARG A 60 -0.41 -2.32 12.10
N GLN A 61 0.31 -2.51 10.99
CA GLN A 61 1.43 -1.63 10.64
C GLN A 61 0.95 -0.22 10.27
N VAL A 62 -0.16 -0.06 9.55
CA VAL A 62 -0.79 1.23 9.30
C VAL A 62 -1.02 1.99 10.61
N SER A 63 -1.66 1.36 11.60
CA SER A 63 -1.94 2.01 12.88
C SER A 63 -0.68 2.43 13.65
N ILE A 64 0.46 1.77 13.45
CA ILE A 64 1.74 2.20 14.05
C ILE A 64 2.17 3.54 13.45
N PHE A 65 2.16 3.65 12.13
CA PHE A 65 2.56 4.89 11.44
C PHE A 65 1.55 6.03 11.61
N GLU A 66 0.25 5.72 11.65
CA GLU A 66 -0.78 6.74 11.96
C GLU A 66 -0.57 7.34 13.35
N ALA A 67 -0.24 6.51 14.33
CA ALA A 67 0.05 6.97 15.69
C ALA A 67 1.40 7.73 15.77
N GLU A 68 2.44 7.23 15.10
CA GLU A 68 3.77 7.83 15.14
C GLU A 68 3.83 9.21 14.46
N TRP A 69 3.05 9.41 13.38
CA TRP A 69 3.05 10.66 12.61
C TRP A 69 1.82 11.54 12.83
N GLU A 70 0.89 11.10 13.69
CA GLU A 70 -0.40 11.77 13.91
C GLU A 70 -1.13 12.08 12.59
N LEU A 71 -1.00 11.16 11.62
CA LEU A 71 -1.43 11.34 10.24
C LEU A 71 -2.42 10.23 9.87
N SER A 72 -3.58 10.58 9.33
CA SER A 72 -4.50 9.58 8.79
C SER A 72 -3.89 8.89 7.57
N SER A 73 -4.00 7.57 7.53
CA SER A 73 -3.59 6.79 6.37
C SER A 73 -4.56 6.92 5.20
N GLY A 74 -5.82 7.33 5.42
CA GLY A 74 -6.87 7.24 4.41
C GLY A 74 -7.38 5.81 4.19
N ILE A 75 -6.89 4.83 4.96
CA ILE A 75 -7.49 3.49 5.04
C ILE A 75 -8.59 3.54 6.09
N GLY A 76 -9.83 3.39 5.65
CA GLY A 76 -11.02 3.41 6.49
C GLY A 76 -11.06 2.26 7.50
N PRO A 77 -11.93 2.39 8.52
CA PRO A 77 -12.15 1.34 9.50
C PRO A 77 -12.59 0.07 8.79
N THR A 78 -12.32 -1.07 9.43
CA THR A 78 -12.79 -2.33 8.86
C THR A 78 -14.24 -2.58 9.18
N GLU A 79 -15.02 -2.59 8.12
CA GLU A 79 -16.43 -2.99 8.13
C GLU A 79 -16.54 -4.25 7.28
N ASN A 80 -17.17 -5.29 7.82
CA ASN A 80 -17.31 -6.59 7.14
C ASN A 80 -15.99 -7.21 6.62
N ASP A 81 -14.89 -6.98 7.33
CA ASP A 81 -13.53 -7.39 6.94
C ASP A 81 -12.96 -6.71 5.68
N GLU A 82 -13.53 -5.58 5.26
CA GLU A 82 -13.09 -4.75 4.12
C GLU A 82 -12.47 -3.43 4.60
N CYS A 83 -11.66 -2.79 3.76
CA CYS A 83 -11.17 -1.43 3.98
C CYS A 83 -11.41 -0.56 2.75
N GLN A 84 -12.04 0.60 2.94
CA GLN A 84 -12.10 1.65 1.92
C GLN A 84 -10.83 2.49 1.94
N ILE A 85 -10.30 2.84 0.78
CA ILE A 85 -9.17 3.75 0.63
C ILE A 85 -9.67 5.07 0.06
N ASP A 86 -9.46 6.15 0.82
CA ASP A 86 -9.53 7.51 0.31
C ASP A 86 -8.21 7.83 -0.42
N PRO A 87 -8.21 7.98 -1.77
CA PRO A 87 -6.97 8.16 -2.52
C PRO A 87 -6.25 9.48 -2.21
N ALA A 88 -6.98 10.53 -1.82
CA ALA A 88 -6.39 11.83 -1.55
C ALA A 88 -5.61 11.81 -0.23
N ILE A 89 -6.21 11.22 0.82
CA ILE A 89 -5.56 11.07 2.13
C ILE A 89 -4.45 10.00 2.03
N PHE A 90 -4.70 8.89 1.34
CA PHE A 90 -3.73 7.82 1.16
C PHE A 90 -2.48 8.29 0.40
N LYS A 91 -2.62 9.21 -0.58
CA LYS A 91 -1.45 9.84 -1.24
C LYS A 91 -0.53 10.55 -0.23
N ILE A 92 -1.09 11.29 0.73
CA ILE A 92 -0.32 12.03 1.73
C ILE A 92 0.44 11.05 2.63
N PHE A 93 -0.24 10.00 3.09
CA PHE A 93 0.37 8.94 3.89
C PHE A 93 1.51 8.22 3.16
N VAL A 94 1.30 7.82 1.90
CA VAL A 94 2.33 7.14 1.10
C VAL A 94 3.54 8.06 0.89
N ASN A 95 3.33 9.35 0.63
CA ASN A 95 4.42 10.31 0.50
C ASN A 95 5.20 10.50 1.81
N ALA A 96 4.52 10.52 2.96
CA ALA A 96 5.18 10.58 4.28
C ALA A 96 6.02 9.32 4.52
N LEU A 97 5.49 8.14 4.21
CA LEU A 97 6.20 6.86 4.30
C LEU A 97 7.47 6.84 3.43
N LEU A 98 7.38 7.34 2.20
CA LEU A 98 8.53 7.47 1.31
C LEU A 98 9.55 8.49 1.81
N ALA A 99 9.11 9.62 2.36
CA ALA A 99 10.00 10.61 2.93
C ALA A 99 10.76 10.06 4.13
N GLN A 100 10.08 9.30 5.01
CA GLN A 100 10.72 8.63 6.15
C GLN A 100 11.74 7.58 5.68
N HIS A 101 11.36 6.72 4.74
CA HIS A 101 12.23 5.69 4.18
C HIS A 101 13.51 6.28 3.56
N ARG A 102 13.45 7.49 2.98
CA ARG A 102 14.61 8.17 2.42
C ARG A 102 15.48 8.89 3.45
N ARG A 103 14.88 9.38 4.54
CA ARG A 103 15.62 10.06 5.62
C ARG A 103 16.31 9.09 6.56
N THR A 104 15.73 7.92 6.80
CA THR A 104 16.29 6.96 7.75
C THR A 104 17.43 6.15 7.11
N SER A 105 18.57 6.15 7.78
CA SER A 105 19.69 5.23 7.50
C SER A 105 19.72 4.04 8.47
N HIS A 106 18.73 3.92 9.37
CA HIS A 106 18.72 2.92 10.41
C HIS A 106 18.25 1.56 9.87
N ALA A 107 19.18 0.64 9.63
CA ALA A 107 18.95 -0.64 8.97
C ALA A 107 17.78 -1.47 9.55
N ILE A 108 17.59 -1.45 10.87
CA ILE A 108 16.48 -2.18 11.52
C ILE A 108 15.11 -1.62 11.11
N VAL A 109 14.97 -0.29 11.05
CA VAL A 109 13.69 0.36 10.68
C VAL A 109 13.36 0.07 9.23
N LEU A 110 14.38 0.09 8.35
CA LEU A 110 14.23 -0.28 6.95
C LEU A 110 13.75 -1.73 6.83
N ALA A 111 14.47 -2.69 7.44
CA ALA A 111 14.11 -4.11 7.37
C ALA A 111 12.69 -4.41 7.90
N LEU A 112 12.25 -3.74 8.97
CA LEU A 112 10.92 -3.92 9.54
C LEU A 112 9.80 -3.29 8.70
N SER A 113 10.10 -2.24 7.94
CA SER A 113 9.10 -1.47 7.19
C SER A 113 9.08 -1.78 5.69
N GLU A 114 10.13 -2.37 5.12
CA GLU A 114 10.26 -2.57 3.67
C GLU A 114 9.11 -3.34 3.03
N GLY A 115 8.71 -4.48 3.62
CA GLY A 115 7.58 -5.26 3.12
C GLY A 115 6.25 -4.51 3.18
N PHE A 116 6.08 -3.68 4.21
CA PHE A 116 4.93 -2.80 4.37
C PHE A 116 4.93 -1.68 3.32
N THR A 117 6.04 -0.97 3.16
CA THR A 117 6.23 0.09 2.17
C THR A 117 5.94 -0.42 0.76
N ALA A 118 6.47 -1.59 0.40
CA ALA A 118 6.17 -2.21 -0.89
C ALA A 118 4.66 -2.51 -1.06
N THR A 119 3.99 -3.02 -0.02
CA THR A 119 2.53 -3.29 -0.05
C THR A 119 1.72 -2.02 -0.29
N VAL A 120 2.03 -0.96 0.45
CA VAL A 120 1.36 0.35 0.36
C VAL A 120 1.58 1.01 -1.01
N LEU A 121 2.77 0.85 -1.59
CA LEU A 121 3.06 1.35 -2.94
C LEU A 121 2.24 0.64 -4.02
N VAL A 122 2.05 -0.68 -3.92
CA VAL A 122 1.19 -1.42 -4.86
C VAL A 122 -0.27 -0.97 -4.73
N LEU A 123 -0.77 -0.77 -3.51
CA LEU A 123 -2.11 -0.22 -3.30
C LEU A 123 -2.24 1.18 -3.92
N ALA A 124 -1.23 2.03 -3.77
CA ALA A 124 -1.24 3.39 -4.34
C ALA A 124 -1.23 3.36 -5.88
N GLU A 125 -0.40 2.50 -6.47
CA GLU A 125 -0.38 2.26 -7.92
C GLU A 125 -1.76 1.79 -8.42
N ARG A 126 -2.36 0.80 -7.78
CA ARG A 126 -3.68 0.28 -8.17
C ARG A 126 -4.80 1.29 -7.95
N ALA A 127 -4.68 2.16 -6.94
CA ALA A 127 -5.61 3.27 -6.72
C ALA A 127 -5.47 4.41 -7.76
N GLY A 128 -4.51 4.30 -8.70
CA GLY A 128 -4.23 5.33 -9.71
C GLY A 128 -3.52 6.56 -9.15
N ILE A 129 -2.91 6.45 -7.97
CA ILE A 129 -2.24 7.58 -7.32
C ILE A 129 -0.89 7.82 -7.98
N ARG A 130 -0.70 9.06 -8.46
CA ARG A 130 0.61 9.52 -8.91
C ARG A 130 1.41 9.99 -7.70
N LEU A 131 2.44 9.21 -7.37
CA LEU A 131 3.39 9.54 -6.32
C LEU A 131 4.44 10.50 -6.89
N GLU A 132 4.59 11.64 -6.24
CA GLU A 132 5.60 12.61 -6.61
C GLU A 132 6.92 12.14 -6.01
N CYS A 133 7.84 11.71 -6.87
CA CYS A 133 9.24 11.65 -6.47
C CYS A 133 9.71 13.09 -6.20
N LEU A 134 9.62 13.56 -4.95
CA LEU A 134 10.40 14.73 -4.51
C LEU A 134 11.88 14.37 -4.67
N GLY A 135 12.46 14.75 -5.80
CA GLY A 135 13.80 14.34 -6.25
C GLY A 135 13.90 13.90 -7.72
N CYS A 136 12.79 13.74 -8.44
CA CYS A 136 12.85 13.70 -9.91
C CYS A 136 12.71 15.14 -10.40
N GLY A 137 13.86 15.82 -10.52
CA GLY A 137 13.92 17.07 -11.27
C GLY A 137 13.32 16.84 -12.66
N THR A 138 12.47 17.77 -13.09
CA THR A 138 12.07 17.91 -14.48
C THR A 138 13.34 18.05 -15.32
N VAL A 139 13.58 17.09 -16.21
CA VAL A 139 14.47 17.25 -17.36
C VAL A 139 13.66 16.91 -18.59
#